data_AF-A0A4S8I1M4-F1
#
_entry.id   AF-A0A4S8I1M4-F1
#
_cell.length_a   1.000
_cell.length_b   1.000
_cell.length_c   1.000
_cell.angle_alpha   90.00
_cell.angle_beta   90.00
_cell.angle_gamma   90.00
#
_symmetry.space_group_name_H-M   'P 1'
#
loop_
_entity.id
_entity.type
_entity.pdbx_description
1 polymer ?
#
loop_
_entity_poly.entity_id
_entity_poly.type
_entity_poly.pdbx_seq_one_letter_code
_entity_poly.pdbx_strand_id
1 'polypeptide(L)'
;MQSILDGINKLYAEWSGSACERIEILPQSGSDRRYFRIHTQNGTCIATHGHNIPENEAFLYFSQHFYNQQLPVPQIYALGEDKTIYLQQDLGDVSLLNRLEEEGFTDKIYNLFKKSLHQLALLQIKGHAGLDYTRCLTNQEFGKQAIMADLLYFKYYFLDALRKPYDKQKLIDDFEALSNYLTHTEYKYFMFRDFQSRNILVLPDNSVHFIDYQGGMQGAPQYDVASMIWQARANLPDEWKESLLNDYIDSFEQIMNEQVNRDLFKSQYNGYVLIRLLQVLGAYGFRGLFERKAQFLTSIPQALKNLRSFINEHNLGIAVPEFNKVLQVCVSDEIIDRFTPLCADEETPLVVRVQSFSFKKGIPADPSGNGGGYVFDCRGILNPGRLEQFKTQTGRDKGVKDFLEQQTRMSEFLNSVFDIVDISVEDYIRRGFESLTVSFGCTGGQHRSVYAADSMARHLRNKFKVKVELNHVEQEAKNWVNEGK
;
A
#
# COMPACT_ATOMS: atom_id res chain seq x y z
N MET A 1 22.88 -2.37 -19.08
CA MET A 1 23.20 -3.21 -17.90
C MET A 1 24.68 -3.51 -17.84
N GLN A 2 25.29 -4.11 -18.86
CA GLN A 2 26.72 -4.42 -18.88
C GLN A 2 27.61 -3.20 -18.57
N SER A 3 27.38 -2.07 -19.25
CA SER A 3 28.10 -0.82 -18.99
C SER A 3 28.01 -0.32 -17.54
N ILE A 4 26.91 -0.60 -16.83
CA ILE A 4 26.77 -0.23 -15.41
C ILE A 4 27.66 -1.15 -14.56
N LEU A 5 27.63 -2.46 -14.82
CA LEU A 5 28.48 -3.43 -14.12
C LEU A 5 29.97 -3.16 -14.36
N ASP A 6 30.35 -2.78 -15.57
CA ASP A 6 31.73 -2.41 -15.90
C ASP A 6 32.15 -1.14 -15.15
N GLY A 7 31.26 -0.13 -15.08
CA GLY A 7 31.47 1.08 -14.30
C GLY A 7 31.61 0.82 -12.80
N ILE A 8 30.77 -0.06 -12.23
CA ILE A 8 30.86 -0.49 -10.84
C ILE A 8 32.18 -1.20 -10.57
N ASN A 9 32.58 -2.14 -11.42
CA ASN A 9 33.85 -2.85 -11.31
C ASN A 9 35.05 -1.89 -11.34
N LYS A 10 35.04 -0.93 -12.28
CA LYS A 10 36.08 0.09 -12.38
C LYS A 10 36.16 0.93 -11.11
N LEU A 11 35.03 1.49 -10.66
CA LEU A 11 35.00 2.35 -9.47
C LEU A 11 35.43 1.60 -8.20
N TYR A 12 35.00 0.34 -8.04
CA TYR A 12 35.41 -0.49 -6.91
C TYR A 12 36.90 -0.80 -6.95
N ALA A 13 37.46 -1.12 -8.12
CA ALA A 13 38.89 -1.37 -8.26
C ALA A 13 39.74 -0.13 -7.97
N GLU A 14 39.28 1.05 -8.40
CA GLU A 14 39.93 2.34 -8.11
C GLU A 14 39.94 2.66 -6.61
N TRP A 15 38.85 2.38 -5.90
CA TRP A 15 38.72 2.64 -4.47
C TRP A 15 39.44 1.62 -3.59
N SER A 16 39.25 0.32 -3.87
CA SER A 16 39.74 -0.78 -3.02
C SER A 16 41.12 -1.30 -3.41
N GLY A 17 41.58 -1.01 -4.63
CA GLY A 17 42.78 -1.62 -5.22
C GLY A 17 42.62 -3.08 -5.65
N SER A 18 41.40 -3.65 -5.62
CA SER A 18 41.11 -5.05 -5.96
C SER A 18 39.87 -5.19 -6.86
N ALA A 19 39.79 -6.27 -7.64
CA ALA A 19 38.61 -6.55 -8.44
C ALA A 19 37.43 -7.06 -7.57
N CYS A 20 36.20 -6.83 -8.02
CA CYS A 20 35.02 -7.46 -7.41
C CYS A 20 35.05 -8.98 -7.65
N GLU A 21 34.65 -9.79 -6.67
CA GLU A 21 34.49 -11.24 -6.89
C GLU A 21 33.16 -11.55 -7.56
N ARG A 22 32.09 -10.89 -7.09
CA ARG A 22 30.74 -11.06 -7.63
C ARG A 22 29.92 -9.80 -7.40
N ILE A 23 29.11 -9.44 -8.39
CA ILE A 23 28.12 -8.36 -8.29
C ILE A 23 26.73 -8.98 -8.40
N GLU A 24 25.89 -8.73 -7.41
CA GLU A 24 24.51 -9.19 -7.32
C GLU A 24 23.56 -8.00 -7.44
N ILE A 25 22.52 -8.12 -8.28
CA ILE A 25 21.52 -7.07 -8.43
C ILE A 25 20.47 -7.23 -7.34
N LEU A 26 20.22 -6.18 -6.58
CA LEU A 26 19.16 -6.19 -5.55
C LEU A 26 17.80 -5.82 -6.17
N PRO A 27 16.68 -6.32 -5.60
CA PRO A 27 15.34 -5.98 -6.07
C PRO A 27 15.11 -4.46 -6.11
N GLN A 28 14.53 -3.97 -7.20
CA GLN A 28 14.23 -2.54 -7.35
C GLN A 28 13.03 -2.15 -6.46
N SER A 29 13.20 -1.15 -5.60
CA SER A 29 12.20 -0.70 -4.64
C SER A 29 11.66 0.70 -4.99
N GLY A 30 10.71 0.78 -5.93
CA GLY A 30 9.90 1.99 -6.21
C GLY A 30 10.62 3.26 -6.71
N SER A 31 11.96 3.29 -6.67
CA SER A 31 12.84 4.35 -7.15
C SER A 31 13.47 3.96 -8.48
N ASP A 32 13.86 4.95 -9.30
CA ASP A 32 14.64 4.73 -10.53
C ASP A 32 16.09 4.28 -10.27
N ARG A 33 16.55 4.36 -9.00
CA ARG A 33 17.86 3.85 -8.57
C ARG A 33 17.90 2.33 -8.60
N ARG A 34 19.06 1.80 -8.96
CA ARG A 34 19.37 0.37 -8.90
C ARG A 34 20.50 0.14 -7.91
N TYR A 35 20.32 -0.85 -7.06
CA TYR A 35 21.28 -1.23 -6.04
C TYR A 35 21.92 -2.56 -6.41
N PHE A 36 23.21 -2.67 -6.12
CA PHE A 36 24.02 -3.84 -6.41
C PHE A 36 24.84 -4.17 -5.18
N ARG A 37 24.80 -5.42 -4.74
CA ARG A 37 25.68 -5.92 -3.69
C ARG A 37 26.95 -6.47 -4.31
N ILE A 38 28.08 -5.88 -3.95
CA ILE A 38 29.41 -6.34 -4.32
C ILE A 38 29.91 -7.28 -3.23
N HIS A 39 30.29 -8.49 -3.62
CA HIS A 39 30.94 -9.49 -2.77
C HIS A 39 32.44 -9.44 -2.99
N THR A 40 33.19 -9.47 -1.89
CA THR A 40 34.64 -9.27 -1.83
C THR A 40 35.24 -10.23 -0.80
N GLN A 41 36.56 -10.42 -0.82
CA GLN A 41 37.25 -11.24 0.20
C GLN A 41 37.04 -10.74 1.63
N ASN A 42 36.81 -9.44 1.81
CA ASN A 42 36.74 -8.78 3.11
C ASN A 42 35.29 -8.45 3.54
N GLY A 43 34.29 -8.98 2.84
CA GLY A 43 32.87 -8.72 3.11
C GLY A 43 32.14 -8.14 1.91
N THR A 44 31.14 -7.30 2.16
CA THR A 44 30.27 -6.74 1.13
C THR A 44 30.19 -5.22 1.16
N CYS A 45 29.89 -4.62 0.01
CA CYS A 45 29.51 -3.21 -0.10
C CYS A 45 28.36 -3.03 -1.10
N ILE A 46 27.68 -1.89 -1.04
CA ILE A 46 26.59 -1.57 -1.97
C ILE A 46 27.08 -0.56 -2.99
N ALA A 47 26.91 -0.89 -4.27
CA ALA A 47 26.95 0.09 -5.34
C ALA A 47 25.54 0.54 -5.68
N THR A 48 25.36 1.84 -5.85
CA THR A 48 24.10 2.43 -6.33
C THR A 48 24.35 3.07 -7.68
N HIS A 49 23.45 2.83 -8.63
CA HIS A 49 23.41 3.51 -9.91
C HIS A 49 22.09 4.28 -10.04
N GLY A 50 22.17 5.59 -10.28
CA GLY A 50 21.02 6.47 -10.48
C GLY A 50 21.34 7.61 -11.45
N HIS A 51 20.42 7.89 -12.39
CA HIS A 51 20.60 8.95 -13.39
C HIS A 51 20.27 10.36 -12.84
N ASN A 52 19.60 10.44 -11.69
CA ASN A 52 19.24 11.71 -11.06
C ASN A 52 20.44 12.24 -10.26
N ILE A 53 21.33 12.97 -10.93
CA ILE A 53 22.56 13.49 -10.33
C ILE A 53 22.27 14.39 -9.10
N PRO A 54 21.33 15.35 -9.14
CA PRO A 54 20.99 16.15 -7.95
C PRO A 54 20.59 15.31 -6.74
N GLU A 55 19.85 14.22 -6.95
CA GLU A 55 19.43 13.31 -5.87
C GLU A 55 20.62 12.52 -5.31
N ASN A 56 21.52 12.04 -6.17
CA ASN A 56 22.76 11.38 -5.74
C ASN A 56 23.64 12.33 -4.93
N GLU A 57 23.82 13.57 -5.38
CA GLU A 57 24.62 14.58 -4.69
C GLU A 57 24.05 14.94 -3.31
N ALA A 58 22.73 15.08 -3.21
CA ALA A 58 22.05 15.31 -1.93
C ALA A 58 22.26 14.13 -0.97
N PHE A 59 22.08 12.89 -1.44
CA PHE A 59 22.32 11.69 -0.64
C PHE A 59 23.76 11.62 -0.14
N LEU A 60 24.75 11.81 -1.02
CA LEU A 60 26.17 11.72 -0.68
C LEU A 60 26.57 12.81 0.30
N TYR A 61 26.09 14.04 0.10
CA TYR A 61 26.33 15.16 1.00
C TYR A 61 25.79 14.87 2.41
N PHE A 62 24.52 14.48 2.52
CA PHE A 62 23.90 14.14 3.80
C PHE A 62 24.60 12.97 4.47
N SER A 63 24.89 11.90 3.73
CA SER A 63 25.58 10.71 4.27
C SER A 63 26.94 11.07 4.85
N GLN A 64 27.76 11.83 4.13
CA GLN A 64 29.08 12.23 4.61
C GLN A 64 28.98 13.15 5.84
N HIS A 65 28.08 14.12 5.81
CA HIS A 65 27.85 15.05 6.93
C HIS A 65 27.41 14.32 8.19
N PHE A 66 26.42 13.43 8.07
CA PHE A 66 25.90 12.67 9.20
C PHE A 66 26.90 11.64 9.73
N TYR A 67 27.62 10.96 8.83
CA TYR A 67 28.64 9.98 9.22
C TYR A 67 29.79 10.64 10.00
N ASN A 68 30.24 11.83 9.60
CA ASN A 68 31.27 12.58 10.33
C ASN A 68 30.84 12.96 11.75
N GLN A 69 29.53 13.02 12.01
CA GLN A 69 28.94 13.25 13.33
C GLN A 69 28.60 11.96 14.08
N GLN A 70 29.04 10.79 13.59
CA GLN A 70 28.79 9.46 14.15
C GLN A 70 27.29 9.13 14.25
N LEU A 71 26.50 9.63 13.28
CA LEU A 71 25.08 9.34 13.18
C LEU A 71 24.85 8.06 12.36
N PRO A 72 23.69 7.38 12.54
CA PRO A 72 23.49 6.02 12.07
C PRO A 72 23.11 5.97 10.58
N VAL A 73 24.05 6.34 9.71
CA VAL A 73 23.91 6.33 8.24
C VAL A 73 25.02 5.50 7.62
N PRO A 74 24.86 5.00 6.37
CA PRO A 74 25.93 4.30 5.68
C PRO A 74 27.14 5.22 5.46
N GLN A 75 28.34 4.67 5.62
CA GLN A 75 29.56 5.30 5.15
C GLN A 75 29.57 5.35 3.62
N ILE A 76 29.99 6.48 3.04
CA ILE A 76 30.27 6.59 1.60
C ILE A 76 31.73 6.24 1.35
N TYR A 77 31.96 5.39 0.36
CA TYR A 77 33.29 4.89 0.01
C TYR A 77 33.88 5.61 -1.20
N ALA A 78 33.11 5.73 -2.28
CA ALA A 78 33.58 6.34 -3.53
C ALA A 78 32.43 6.87 -4.37
N LEU A 79 32.74 7.83 -5.26
CA LEU A 79 31.83 8.40 -6.26
C LEU A 79 32.51 8.35 -7.63
N GLY A 80 31.82 7.83 -8.63
CA GLY A 80 32.29 7.80 -10.01
C GLY A 80 32.36 9.19 -10.64
N GLU A 81 33.20 9.33 -11.67
CA GLU A 81 33.47 10.62 -12.35
C GLU A 81 32.19 11.29 -12.89
N ASP A 82 31.24 10.49 -13.40
CA ASP A 82 29.97 10.95 -13.96
C ASP A 82 28.87 11.18 -12.91
N LYS A 83 29.17 10.91 -11.63
CA LYS A 83 28.27 11.00 -10.47
C LYS A 83 27.02 10.12 -10.55
N THR A 84 26.98 9.15 -11.46
CA THR A 84 25.83 8.24 -11.61
C THR A 84 25.99 6.99 -10.76
N ILE A 85 27.23 6.60 -10.44
CA ILE A 85 27.57 5.44 -9.62
C ILE A 85 28.29 5.90 -8.35
N TYR A 86 27.89 5.36 -7.19
CA TYR A 86 28.61 5.52 -5.94
C TYR A 86 28.63 4.22 -5.13
N LEU A 87 29.65 4.09 -4.28
CA LEU A 87 29.85 2.97 -3.37
C LEU A 87 29.56 3.40 -1.93
N GLN A 88 28.87 2.55 -1.19
CA GLN A 88 28.51 2.79 0.21
C GLN A 88 28.58 1.51 1.03
N GLN A 89 28.60 1.66 2.35
CA GLN A 89 28.55 0.58 3.31
C GLN A 89 27.32 -0.32 3.08
N ASP A 90 27.53 -1.63 3.16
CA ASP A 90 26.43 -2.59 3.21
C ASP A 90 25.93 -2.73 4.65
N LEU A 91 24.66 -2.40 4.85
CA LEU A 91 23.96 -2.45 6.13
C LEU A 91 23.01 -3.66 6.21
N GLY A 92 23.14 -4.62 5.29
CA GLY A 92 22.31 -5.81 5.20
C GLY A 92 20.92 -5.55 4.61
N ASP A 93 20.06 -6.56 4.71
CA ASP A 93 18.73 -6.58 4.06
C ASP A 93 17.56 -6.49 5.04
N VAL A 94 17.83 -6.59 6.34
CA VAL A 94 16.78 -6.75 7.34
C VAL A 94 16.33 -5.37 7.82
N SER A 95 15.18 -4.92 7.35
CA SER A 95 14.55 -3.70 7.85
C SER A 95 13.83 -3.91 9.18
N LEU A 96 13.57 -2.84 9.92
CA LEU A 96 12.74 -2.86 11.12
C LEU A 96 11.32 -3.35 10.81
N LEU A 97 10.81 -3.05 9.62
CA LEU A 97 9.54 -3.60 9.17
C LEU A 97 9.59 -5.12 9.03
N ASN A 98 10.68 -5.69 8.50
CA ASN A 98 10.82 -7.15 8.41
C ASN A 98 10.83 -7.80 9.80
N ARG A 99 11.53 -7.20 10.77
CA ARG A 99 11.53 -7.67 12.16
C ARG A 99 10.13 -7.65 12.78
N LEU A 100 9.35 -6.60 12.52
CA LEU A 100 7.97 -6.50 12.97
C LEU A 100 7.06 -7.54 12.30
N GLU A 101 7.18 -7.74 10.98
CA GLU A 101 6.38 -8.72 10.23
C GLU A 101 6.70 -10.16 10.66
N GLU A 102 7.95 -10.44 11.07
CA GLU A 102 8.40 -11.77 11.52
C GLU A 102 8.06 -12.05 12.99
N GLU A 103 8.34 -11.11 13.90
CA GLU A 103 8.25 -11.33 15.35
C GLU A 103 6.95 -10.78 15.97
N GLY A 104 6.20 -9.93 15.26
CA GLY A 104 4.99 -9.28 15.76
C GLY A 104 5.24 -8.20 16.82
N PHE A 105 4.17 -7.84 17.56
CA PHE A 105 4.21 -6.79 18.58
C PHE A 105 4.78 -7.33 19.90
N THR A 106 6.11 -7.37 20.01
CA THR A 106 6.82 -7.81 21.23
C THR A 106 7.64 -6.68 21.85
N ASP A 107 8.00 -6.79 23.13
CA ASP A 107 8.86 -5.81 23.83
C ASP A 107 10.19 -5.58 23.10
N LYS A 108 10.76 -6.63 22.50
CA LYS A 108 11.98 -6.53 21.71
C LYS A 108 11.78 -5.62 20.51
N ILE A 109 10.68 -5.77 19.77
CA ILE A 109 10.36 -4.93 18.62
C ILE A 109 10.01 -3.50 19.07
N TYR A 110 9.26 -3.33 20.16
CA TYR A 110 9.01 -2.02 20.76
C TYR A 110 10.33 -1.28 21.03
N ASN A 111 11.29 -1.97 21.65
CA ASN A 111 12.61 -1.40 21.95
C ASN A 111 13.40 -1.02 20.71
N LEU A 112 13.24 -1.73 19.58
CA LEU A 112 13.83 -1.31 18.31
C LEU A 112 13.18 -0.01 17.78
N PHE A 113 11.85 0.10 17.84
CA PHE A 113 11.14 1.35 17.47
C PHE A 113 11.56 2.52 18.36
N LYS A 114 11.63 2.32 19.69
CA LYS A 114 12.13 3.31 20.65
C LYS A 114 13.57 3.73 20.32
N LYS A 115 14.46 2.76 20.07
CA LYS A 115 15.85 3.02 19.66
C LYS A 115 15.93 3.82 18.36
N SER A 116 15.11 3.49 17.37
CA SER A 116 15.03 4.23 16.11
C SER A 116 14.57 5.66 16.29
N LEU A 117 13.57 5.91 17.14
CA LEU A 117 13.11 7.27 17.45
C LEU A 117 14.14 8.08 18.23
N HIS A 118 14.86 7.46 19.16
CA HIS A 118 15.99 8.09 19.83
C HIS A 118 17.10 8.48 18.83
N GLN A 119 17.47 7.56 17.93
CA GLN A 119 18.45 7.81 16.89
C GLN A 119 17.98 8.85 15.86
N LEU A 120 16.67 8.92 15.59
CA LEU A 120 16.07 10.00 14.81
C LEU A 120 16.30 11.34 15.51
N ALA A 121 15.97 11.48 16.79
CA ALA A 121 16.17 12.74 17.51
C ALA A 121 17.65 13.20 17.47
N LEU A 122 18.60 12.27 17.61
CA LEU A 122 20.03 12.55 17.42
C LEU A 122 20.34 13.04 16.00
N LEU A 123 19.83 12.35 14.97
CA LEU A 123 20.02 12.73 13.57
C LEU A 123 19.44 14.13 13.30
N GLN A 124 18.26 14.42 13.81
CA GLN A 124 17.58 15.69 13.58
C GLN A 124 18.36 16.85 14.24
N ILE A 125 18.74 16.71 15.51
CA ILE A 125 19.40 17.79 16.27
C ILE A 125 20.88 17.92 15.91
N LYS A 126 21.65 16.84 16.03
CA LYS A 126 23.09 16.88 15.74
C LYS A 126 23.33 17.00 14.24
N GLY A 127 22.61 16.22 13.43
CA GLY A 127 22.74 16.28 11.97
C GLY A 127 22.38 17.65 11.40
N HIS A 128 21.51 18.42 12.05
CA HIS A 128 21.25 19.82 11.69
C HIS A 128 22.47 20.74 11.88
N ALA A 129 23.29 20.50 12.90
CA ALA A 129 24.43 21.37 13.20
C ALA A 129 25.42 21.42 12.02
N GLY A 130 25.61 22.63 11.47
CA GLY A 130 26.51 22.87 10.33
C GLY A 130 26.02 22.32 8.98
N LEU A 131 24.77 21.87 8.88
CA LEU A 131 24.21 21.37 7.62
C LEU A 131 23.84 22.54 6.69
N ASP A 132 24.23 22.43 5.42
CA ASP A 132 23.92 23.36 4.36
C ASP A 132 22.68 22.89 3.58
N TYR A 133 21.53 23.48 3.93
CA TYR A 133 20.24 23.17 3.29
C TYR A 133 20.14 23.64 1.83
N THR A 134 21.08 24.45 1.33
CA THR A 134 21.11 24.80 -0.11
C THR A 134 21.41 23.59 -1.00
N ARG A 135 21.91 22.49 -0.40
CA ARG A 135 22.20 21.21 -1.06
C ARG A 135 21.03 20.22 -1.04
N CYS A 136 19.86 20.62 -0.56
CA CYS A 136 18.64 19.81 -0.63
C CYS A 136 18.20 19.59 -2.08
N LEU A 137 17.60 18.42 -2.36
CA LEU A 137 17.09 18.07 -3.69
C LEU A 137 15.94 18.97 -4.17
N THR A 138 15.07 19.38 -3.24
CA THR A 138 13.86 20.15 -3.54
C THR A 138 13.87 21.49 -2.79
N ASN A 139 12.95 21.69 -1.86
CA ASN A 139 12.93 22.89 -1.04
C ASN A 139 13.92 22.75 0.11
N GLN A 140 14.52 23.88 0.52
CA GLN A 140 15.42 23.95 1.67
C GLN A 140 14.67 23.78 3.00
N GLU A 141 13.40 24.20 3.02
CA GLU A 141 12.55 24.17 4.20
C GLU A 141 11.16 23.60 3.85
N PHE A 142 10.62 22.80 4.75
CA PHE A 142 9.24 22.34 4.71
C PHE A 142 8.29 23.46 5.15
N GLY A 143 7.89 24.28 4.17
CA GLY A 143 7.05 25.45 4.39
C GLY A 143 5.54 25.22 4.19
N LYS A 144 4.79 26.32 4.38
CA LYS A 144 3.32 26.39 4.24
C LYS A 144 2.84 25.80 2.92
N GLN A 145 3.57 26.03 1.83
CA GLN A 145 3.21 25.59 0.49
C GLN A 145 3.18 24.07 0.35
N ALA A 146 4.08 23.35 1.03
CA ALA A 146 4.10 21.89 0.99
C ALA A 146 2.87 21.30 1.70
N ILE A 147 2.54 21.82 2.89
CA ILE A 147 1.33 21.43 3.63
C ILE A 147 0.07 21.75 2.81
N MET A 148 0.00 22.95 2.24
CA MET A 148 -1.11 23.35 1.38
C MET A 148 -1.25 22.42 0.17
N ALA A 149 -0.15 22.00 -0.46
CA ALA A 149 -0.20 21.07 -1.58
C ALA A 149 -0.81 19.72 -1.17
N ASP A 150 -0.44 19.16 -0.01
CA ASP A 150 -1.01 17.90 0.49
C ASP A 150 -2.51 18.05 0.83
N LEU A 151 -2.91 19.14 1.49
CA LEU A 151 -4.31 19.42 1.82
C LEU A 151 -5.18 19.64 0.56
N LEU A 152 -4.65 20.35 -0.43
CA LEU A 152 -5.31 20.54 -1.72
C LEU A 152 -5.40 19.24 -2.52
N TYR A 153 -4.39 18.37 -2.42
CA TYR A 153 -4.42 17.05 -3.05
C TYR A 153 -5.57 16.21 -2.49
N PHE A 154 -5.74 16.16 -1.17
CA PHE A 154 -6.93 15.58 -0.52
C PHE A 154 -8.23 16.21 -1.02
N LYS A 155 -8.29 17.55 -1.02
CA LYS A 155 -9.49 18.30 -1.40
C LYS A 155 -9.95 17.94 -2.81
N TYR A 156 -9.05 18.03 -3.79
CA TYR A 156 -9.42 17.86 -5.20
C TYR A 156 -9.64 16.40 -5.59
N TYR A 157 -8.85 15.47 -5.04
CA TYR A 157 -8.89 14.08 -5.49
C TYR A 157 -9.75 13.16 -4.63
N PHE A 158 -10.13 13.58 -3.43
CA PHE A 158 -11.02 12.79 -2.57
C PHE A 158 -12.29 13.56 -2.22
N LEU A 159 -12.17 14.69 -1.51
CA LEU A 159 -13.33 15.42 -0.97
C LEU A 159 -14.30 15.88 -2.07
N ASP A 160 -13.80 16.53 -3.12
CA ASP A 160 -14.63 17.03 -4.22
C ASP A 160 -15.34 15.89 -4.97
N ALA A 161 -14.75 14.68 -5.00
CA ALA A 161 -15.35 13.50 -5.60
C ALA A 161 -16.52 12.93 -4.76
N LEU A 162 -16.62 13.27 -3.47
CA LEU A 162 -17.75 12.90 -2.62
C LEU A 162 -19.04 13.66 -3.00
N ARG A 163 -18.91 14.83 -3.64
CA ARG A 163 -20.03 15.71 -4.04
C ARG A 163 -20.93 16.15 -2.88
N LYS A 164 -20.36 16.27 -1.67
CA LYS A 164 -21.05 16.82 -0.49
C LYS A 164 -20.85 18.34 -0.42
N PRO A 165 -21.88 19.11 0.00
CA PRO A 165 -21.77 20.56 0.10
C PRO A 165 -20.87 20.97 1.29
N TYR A 166 -19.97 21.92 1.05
CA TYR A 166 -19.15 22.59 2.06
C TYR A 166 -18.76 23.99 1.56
N ASP A 167 -18.35 24.88 2.48
CA ASP A 167 -17.91 26.22 2.13
C ASP A 167 -16.45 26.18 1.67
N LYS A 168 -16.24 26.34 0.36
CA LYS A 168 -14.90 26.23 -0.25
C LYS A 168 -13.95 27.32 0.24
N GLN A 169 -14.43 28.53 0.49
CA GLN A 169 -13.56 29.62 0.92
C GLN A 169 -13.12 29.39 2.37
N LYS A 170 -14.08 29.09 3.27
CA LYS A 170 -13.77 28.81 4.67
C LYS A 170 -12.84 27.61 4.84
N LEU A 171 -13.00 26.57 4.01
CA LEU A 171 -12.08 25.43 4.05
C LEU A 171 -10.64 25.84 3.67
N ILE A 172 -10.47 26.71 2.67
CA ILE A 172 -9.14 27.22 2.30
C ILE A 172 -8.58 28.09 3.41
N ASP A 173 -9.40 28.94 4.03
CA ASP A 173 -8.99 29.77 5.17
C ASP A 173 -8.51 28.88 6.35
N ASP A 174 -9.24 27.79 6.65
CA ASP A 174 -8.87 26.80 7.66
C ASP A 174 -7.58 26.02 7.30
N PHE A 175 -7.39 25.66 6.03
CA PHE A 175 -6.14 25.04 5.55
C PHE A 175 -4.95 25.97 5.72
N GLU A 176 -5.12 27.25 5.42
CA GLU A 176 -4.08 28.25 5.62
C GLU A 176 -3.76 28.45 7.10
N ALA A 177 -4.79 28.50 7.96
CA ALA A 177 -4.62 28.59 9.40
C ALA A 177 -3.84 27.40 9.97
N LEU A 178 -4.19 26.16 9.57
CA LEU A 178 -3.46 24.96 9.96
C LEU A 178 -2.02 24.97 9.45
N SER A 179 -1.81 25.35 8.19
CA SER A 179 -0.47 25.40 7.60
C SER A 179 0.41 26.44 8.31
N ASN A 180 -0.14 27.61 8.64
CA ASN A 180 0.56 28.63 9.43
C ASN A 180 0.90 28.10 10.83
N TYR A 181 -0.06 27.47 11.50
CA TYR A 181 0.12 26.90 12.84
C TYR A 181 1.23 25.85 12.90
N LEU A 182 1.28 24.94 11.94
CA LEU A 182 2.29 23.88 11.90
C LEU A 182 3.68 24.39 11.50
N THR A 183 3.75 25.44 10.66
CA THR A 183 5.04 26.04 10.28
C THR A 183 5.58 27.00 11.33
N HIS A 184 4.73 27.49 12.24
CA HIS A 184 5.12 28.29 13.40
C HIS A 184 5.59 27.38 14.55
N THR A 185 6.62 26.58 14.28
CA THR A 185 7.31 25.75 15.26
C THR A 185 8.58 26.46 15.73
N GLU A 186 8.83 26.42 17.04
CA GLU A 186 10.07 26.89 17.67
C GLU A 186 11.26 26.02 17.26
N TYR A 187 11.00 24.77 16.86
CA TYR A 187 12.01 23.77 16.57
C TYR A 187 12.03 23.44 15.08
N LYS A 188 13.11 23.87 14.40
CA LYS A 188 13.37 23.57 12.99
C LYS A 188 14.72 22.88 12.84
N TYR A 189 14.67 21.58 12.63
CA TYR A 189 15.84 20.69 12.55
C TYR A 189 15.89 19.99 11.19
N PHE A 190 16.81 19.05 11.01
CA PHE A 190 16.76 18.17 9.84
C PHE A 190 15.49 17.33 9.91
N MET A 191 14.71 17.30 8.83
CA MET A 191 13.50 16.52 8.66
C MET A 191 13.73 15.51 7.53
N PHE A 192 13.63 14.22 7.86
CA PHE A 192 13.89 13.09 6.98
C PHE A 192 12.85 12.94 5.87
N ARG A 193 11.59 13.30 6.17
CA ARG A 193 10.39 13.26 5.31
C ARG A 193 9.81 11.87 5.07
N ASP A 194 10.62 10.86 4.75
CA ASP A 194 10.16 9.47 4.58
C ASP A 194 10.73 8.53 5.66
N PHE A 195 10.68 8.98 6.92
CA PHE A 195 11.12 8.16 8.05
C PHE A 195 10.09 7.06 8.33
N GLN A 196 10.30 5.88 7.75
CA GLN A 196 9.41 4.73 7.86
C GLN A 196 10.21 3.47 8.21
N SER A 197 9.58 2.49 8.83
CA SER A 197 10.25 1.27 9.33
C SER A 197 10.95 0.45 8.25
N ARG A 198 10.53 0.57 6.97
CA ARG A 198 11.22 -0.04 5.83
C ARG A 198 12.57 0.59 5.50
N ASN A 199 12.77 1.85 5.88
CA ASN A 199 13.97 2.65 5.59
C ASN A 199 14.96 2.62 6.77
N ILE A 200 14.75 1.70 7.71
CA ILE A 200 15.57 1.50 8.90
C ILE A 200 16.09 0.07 8.87
N LEU A 201 17.39 -0.10 8.67
CA LEU A 201 18.07 -1.40 8.66
C LEU A 201 18.49 -1.78 10.09
N VAL A 202 18.30 -3.04 10.45
CA VAL A 202 18.57 -3.59 11.78
C VAL A 202 19.67 -4.64 11.68
N LEU A 203 20.86 -4.32 12.19
CA LEU A 203 22.01 -5.22 12.18
C LEU A 203 21.88 -6.34 13.22
N PRO A 204 22.72 -7.39 13.17
CA PRO A 204 22.66 -8.51 14.12
C PRO A 204 22.84 -8.12 15.59
N ASP A 205 23.53 -7.02 15.87
CA ASP A 205 23.72 -6.45 17.21
C ASP A 205 22.55 -5.55 17.66
N ASN A 206 21.45 -5.52 16.90
CA ASN A 206 20.29 -4.66 17.07
C ASN A 206 20.60 -3.15 16.98
N SER A 207 21.74 -2.74 16.41
CA SER A 207 21.91 -1.36 15.95
C SER A 207 20.99 -1.07 14.77
N VAL A 208 20.59 0.20 14.66
CA VAL A 208 19.64 0.67 13.67
C VAL A 208 20.35 1.70 12.80
N HIS A 209 20.19 1.60 11.49
CA HIS A 209 20.78 2.50 10.51
C HIS A 209 19.74 2.97 9.51
N PHE A 210 19.87 4.20 9.06
CA PHE A 210 18.89 4.84 8.19
C PHE A 210 19.36 4.87 6.75
N ILE A 211 18.42 4.76 5.83
CA ILE A 211 18.61 4.90 4.39
C ILE A 211 17.47 5.76 3.80
N ASP A 212 17.61 6.20 2.55
CA ASP A 212 16.56 6.92 1.81
C ASP A 212 16.19 8.32 2.37
N TYR A 213 17.16 9.04 2.95
CA TYR A 213 17.00 10.40 3.49
C TYR A 213 17.34 11.53 2.50
N GLN A 214 17.58 11.25 1.22
CA GLN A 214 17.95 12.29 0.24
C GLN A 214 16.84 13.30 -0.05
N GLY A 215 15.59 12.98 0.30
CA GLY A 215 14.46 13.91 0.28
C GLY A 215 14.39 14.86 1.48
N GLY A 216 15.35 14.77 2.41
CA GLY A 216 15.36 15.54 3.64
C GLY A 216 15.60 17.04 3.45
N MET A 217 15.11 17.83 4.39
CA MET A 217 15.13 19.30 4.38
C MET A 217 15.02 19.85 5.79
N GLN A 218 15.04 21.18 5.97
CA GLN A 218 14.78 21.77 7.27
C GLN A 218 13.28 21.73 7.59
N GLY A 219 12.89 21.34 8.79
CA GLY A 219 11.48 21.24 9.13
C GLY A 219 11.20 20.89 10.58
N ALA A 220 9.92 20.70 10.88
CA ALA A 220 9.45 20.34 12.20
C ALA A 220 9.77 18.86 12.48
N PRO A 221 10.41 18.53 13.63
CA PRO A 221 10.78 17.15 13.94
C PRO A 221 9.58 16.20 14.04
N GLN A 222 8.40 16.72 14.42
CA GLN A 222 7.16 15.99 14.58
C GLN A 222 6.74 15.23 13.31
N TYR A 223 7.08 15.74 12.12
CA TYR A 223 6.66 15.13 10.85
C TYR A 223 7.24 13.72 10.68
N ASP A 224 8.51 13.53 11.01
CA ASP A 224 9.18 12.23 10.90
C ASP A 224 8.66 11.23 11.92
N VAL A 225 8.36 11.70 13.14
CA VAL A 225 7.75 10.90 14.19
C VAL A 225 6.36 10.42 13.75
N ALA A 226 5.56 11.33 13.16
CA ALA A 226 4.27 10.98 12.59
C ALA A 226 4.41 9.97 11.44
N SER A 227 5.43 10.13 10.60
CA SER A 227 5.74 9.19 9.51
C SER A 227 6.02 7.77 10.00
N MET A 228 6.77 7.65 11.08
CA MET A 228 7.16 6.35 11.64
C MET A 228 6.01 5.68 12.39
N ILE A 229 5.30 6.43 13.24
CA ILE A 229 4.29 5.88 14.14
C ILE A 229 2.97 5.57 13.41
N TRP A 230 2.57 6.39 12.44
CA TRP A 230 1.28 6.27 11.73
C TRP A 230 1.38 5.62 10.34
N GLN A 231 2.44 4.87 10.06
CA GLN A 231 2.55 4.14 8.80
C GLN A 231 1.53 2.99 8.71
N ALA A 232 0.74 2.96 7.63
CA ALA A 232 -0.35 2.00 7.47
C ALA A 232 0.11 0.52 7.46
N ARG A 233 1.31 0.23 6.93
CA ARG A 233 1.82 -1.14 6.82
C ARG A 233 2.27 -1.74 8.16
N ALA A 234 2.81 -0.92 9.07
CA ALA A 234 3.21 -1.41 10.40
C ALA A 234 2.01 -1.57 11.34
N ASN A 235 0.98 -0.73 11.16
CA ASN A 235 -0.29 -0.78 11.91
C ASN A 235 -0.07 -0.95 13.44
N LEU A 236 0.75 -0.07 14.02
CA LEU A 236 1.12 -0.15 15.43
C LEU A 236 -0.13 -0.03 16.34
N PRO A 237 -0.18 -0.73 17.49
CA PRO A 237 -1.23 -0.57 18.49
C PRO A 237 -1.25 0.85 19.07
N ASP A 238 -2.43 1.34 19.48
CA ASP A 238 -2.56 2.72 19.97
C ASP A 238 -1.72 2.99 21.23
N GLU A 239 -1.60 2.01 22.13
CA GLU A 239 -0.72 2.07 23.30
C GLU A 239 0.76 2.30 22.90
N TRP A 240 1.22 1.65 21.83
CA TRP A 240 2.57 1.86 21.32
C TRP A 240 2.71 3.24 20.70
N LYS A 241 1.70 3.74 19.99
CA LYS A 241 1.76 5.08 19.37
C LYS A 241 1.98 6.17 20.42
N GLU A 242 1.22 6.13 21.51
CA GLU A 242 1.33 7.11 22.58
C GLU A 242 2.68 6.97 23.32
N SER A 243 3.05 5.74 23.68
CA SER A 243 4.28 5.49 24.43
C SER A 243 5.54 5.85 23.63
N LEU A 244 5.59 5.51 22.34
CA LEU A 244 6.70 5.86 21.45
C LEU A 244 6.80 7.36 21.20
N LEU A 245 5.68 8.08 21.12
CA LEU A 245 5.69 9.54 21.03
C LEU A 245 6.28 10.17 22.30
N ASN A 246 5.89 9.69 23.48
CA ASN A 246 6.45 10.17 24.75
C ASN A 246 7.95 9.84 24.86
N ASP A 247 8.35 8.61 24.51
CA ASP A 247 9.76 8.18 24.47
C ASP A 247 10.62 9.06 23.52
N TYR A 248 10.05 9.45 22.39
CA TYR A 248 10.68 10.37 21.45
C TYR A 248 10.84 11.76 22.07
N ILE A 249 9.77 12.32 22.67
CA ILE A 249 9.82 13.66 23.31
C ILE A 249 10.85 13.68 24.43
N ASP A 250 10.89 12.65 25.28
CA ASP A 250 11.88 12.52 26.35
C ASP A 250 13.32 12.51 25.79
N SER A 251 13.55 11.75 24.71
CA SER A 251 14.84 11.72 24.03
C SER A 251 15.21 13.09 23.44
N PHE A 252 14.25 13.76 22.82
CA PHE A 252 14.43 15.06 22.19
C PHE A 252 14.81 16.14 23.21
N GLU A 253 14.09 16.24 24.32
CA GLU A 253 14.41 17.13 25.45
C GLU A 253 15.80 16.87 26.03
N GLN A 254 16.14 15.59 26.23
CA GLN A 254 17.45 15.19 26.75
C GLN A 254 18.59 15.63 25.82
N ILE A 255 18.42 15.47 24.50
CA ILE A 255 19.46 15.81 23.52
C ILE A 255 19.60 17.33 23.35
N MET A 256 18.48 18.07 23.35
CA MET A 256 18.51 19.53 23.32
C MET A 256 19.01 20.14 24.64
N ASN A 257 18.93 19.39 25.74
CA ASN A 257 19.15 19.87 27.10
C ASN A 257 18.19 21.03 27.48
N GLU A 258 16.93 20.91 27.04
CA GLU A 258 15.85 21.87 27.27
C GLU A 258 14.50 21.14 27.34
N GLN A 259 13.56 21.65 28.15
CA GLN A 259 12.20 21.13 28.21
C GLN A 259 11.35 21.75 27.09
N VAL A 260 10.52 20.94 26.42
CA VAL A 260 9.59 21.46 25.41
C VAL A 260 8.20 21.66 26.01
N ASN A 261 7.40 22.55 25.42
CA ASN A 261 5.97 22.55 25.69
C ASN A 261 5.34 21.29 25.07
N ARG A 262 5.21 20.22 25.87
CA ARG A 262 4.72 18.92 25.40
C ARG A 262 3.30 18.97 24.83
N ASP A 263 2.43 19.82 25.36
CA ASP A 263 1.06 19.97 24.85
C ASP A 263 1.07 20.56 23.44
N LEU A 264 1.83 21.64 23.23
CA LEU A 264 2.02 22.25 21.91
C LEU A 264 2.72 21.28 20.94
N PHE A 265 3.72 20.55 21.40
CA PHE A 265 4.43 19.56 20.60
C PHE A 265 3.47 18.47 20.11
N LYS A 266 2.64 17.93 21.00
CA LYS A 266 1.65 16.89 20.70
C LYS A 266 0.55 17.41 19.76
N SER A 267 0.05 18.62 19.96
CA SER A 267 -0.98 19.18 19.07
C SER A 267 -0.45 19.47 17.65
N GLN A 268 0.79 19.95 17.51
CA GLN A 268 1.44 20.08 16.20
C GLN A 268 1.72 18.72 15.56
N TYR A 269 2.18 17.73 16.34
CA TYR A 269 2.31 16.34 15.89
C TYR A 269 0.99 15.81 15.34
N ASN A 270 -0.13 16.02 16.04
CA ASN A 270 -1.45 15.62 15.57
C ASN A 270 -1.82 16.26 14.23
N GLY A 271 -1.48 17.54 14.02
CA GLY A 271 -1.69 18.19 12.72
C GLY A 271 -0.88 17.53 11.59
N TYR A 272 0.37 17.13 11.85
CA TYR A 272 1.15 16.38 10.86
C TYR A 272 0.60 14.97 10.61
N VAL A 273 0.13 14.26 11.63
CA VAL A 273 -0.56 12.98 11.46
C VAL A 273 -1.79 13.16 10.57
N LEU A 274 -2.62 14.18 10.83
CA LEU A 274 -3.81 14.48 10.05
C LEU A 274 -3.47 14.71 8.58
N ILE A 275 -2.49 15.57 8.28
CA ILE A 275 -2.07 15.83 6.89
C ILE A 275 -1.65 14.54 6.19
N ARG A 276 -0.90 13.67 6.86
CA ARG A 276 -0.47 12.39 6.29
C ARG A 276 -1.64 11.45 6.01
N LEU A 277 -2.60 11.34 6.93
CA LEU A 277 -3.82 10.54 6.71
C LEU A 277 -4.61 11.06 5.50
N LEU A 278 -4.70 12.38 5.35
CA LEU A 278 -5.39 13.02 4.24
C LEU A 278 -4.63 12.88 2.91
N GLN A 279 -3.31 12.93 2.94
CA GLN A 279 -2.46 12.67 1.76
C GLN A 279 -2.71 11.25 1.22
N VAL A 280 -2.81 10.26 2.10
CA VAL A 280 -3.16 8.88 1.72
C VAL A 280 -4.56 8.82 1.10
N LEU A 281 -5.55 9.50 1.69
CA LEU A 281 -6.91 9.57 1.12
C LEU A 281 -6.92 10.28 -0.25
N GLY A 282 -6.16 11.36 -0.42
CA GLY A 282 -5.97 12.03 -1.70
C GLY A 282 -5.38 11.09 -2.75
N ALA A 283 -4.38 10.28 -2.37
CA ALA A 283 -3.75 9.31 -3.27
C ALA A 283 -4.72 8.19 -3.66
N TYR A 284 -5.48 7.66 -2.70
CA TYR A 284 -6.51 6.66 -2.97
C TYR A 284 -7.65 7.23 -3.81
N GLY A 285 -8.04 8.47 -3.58
CA GLY A 285 -8.99 9.20 -4.40
C GLY A 285 -8.51 9.32 -5.84
N PHE A 286 -7.29 9.81 -6.07
CA PHE A 286 -6.72 9.95 -7.41
C PHE A 286 -6.58 8.60 -8.12
N ARG A 287 -5.92 7.62 -7.50
CA ARG A 287 -5.66 6.31 -8.12
C ARG A 287 -6.95 5.49 -8.27
N GLY A 288 -7.83 5.53 -7.28
CA GLY A 288 -9.06 4.74 -7.25
C GLY A 288 -10.19 5.38 -8.05
N LEU A 289 -10.54 6.64 -7.77
CA LEU A 289 -11.72 7.30 -8.35
C LEU A 289 -11.43 7.87 -9.75
N PHE A 290 -10.22 8.40 -9.99
CA PHE A 290 -9.86 9.01 -11.28
C PHE A 290 -9.16 8.02 -12.22
N GLU A 291 -8.13 7.31 -11.76
CA GLU A 291 -7.44 6.30 -12.60
C GLU A 291 -8.15 4.93 -12.63
N ARG A 292 -9.24 4.75 -11.87
CA ARG A 292 -10.05 3.52 -11.83
C ARG A 292 -9.29 2.25 -11.43
N LYS A 293 -8.28 2.39 -10.56
CA LYS A 293 -7.52 1.25 -10.03
C LYS A 293 -8.21 0.67 -8.79
N ALA A 294 -8.91 -0.45 -8.98
CA ALA A 294 -9.78 -1.07 -7.98
C ALA A 294 -9.11 -1.34 -6.62
N GLN A 295 -7.83 -1.74 -6.62
CA GLN A 295 -7.07 -2.04 -5.40
C GLN A 295 -6.90 -0.83 -4.46
N PHE A 296 -7.05 0.40 -4.96
CA PHE A 296 -7.01 1.59 -4.11
C PHE A 296 -8.38 1.90 -3.50
N LEU A 297 -9.47 1.57 -4.20
CA LEU A 297 -10.83 1.75 -3.69
C LEU A 297 -11.08 0.87 -2.47
N THR A 298 -10.57 -0.37 -2.48
CA THR A 298 -10.70 -1.31 -1.36
C THR A 298 -10.01 -0.84 -0.08
N SER A 299 -9.08 0.11 -0.18
CA SER A 299 -8.34 0.65 0.97
C SER A 299 -8.97 1.91 1.59
N ILE A 300 -9.88 2.57 0.87
CA ILE A 300 -10.56 3.81 1.34
C ILE A 300 -11.32 3.58 2.66
N PRO A 301 -12.11 2.51 2.84
CA PRO A 301 -12.88 2.31 4.07
C PRO A 301 -12.00 2.27 5.32
N GLN A 302 -10.88 1.55 5.26
CA GLN A 302 -9.97 1.47 6.39
C GLN A 302 -9.29 2.82 6.66
N ALA A 303 -8.89 3.56 5.62
CA ALA A 303 -8.32 4.89 5.78
C ALA A 303 -9.31 5.88 6.43
N LEU A 304 -10.59 5.83 6.06
CA LEU A 304 -11.65 6.64 6.68
C LEU A 304 -11.92 6.23 8.13
N LYS A 305 -11.92 4.94 8.44
CA LYS A 305 -12.05 4.45 9.83
C LYS A 305 -10.89 4.92 10.71
N ASN A 306 -9.66 4.86 10.19
CA ASN A 306 -8.47 5.37 10.88
C ASN A 306 -8.56 6.89 11.10
N LEU A 307 -8.98 7.65 10.07
CA LEU A 307 -9.21 9.08 10.19
C LEU A 307 -10.29 9.40 11.24
N ARG A 308 -11.37 8.61 11.29
CA ARG A 308 -12.46 8.77 12.28
C ARG A 308 -11.96 8.61 13.70
N SER A 309 -11.23 7.54 14.00
CA SER A 309 -10.63 7.33 15.32
C SER A 309 -9.75 8.52 15.68
N PHE A 310 -8.86 8.90 14.75
CA PHE A 310 -7.91 9.96 14.97
C PHE A 310 -8.57 11.31 15.32
N ILE A 311 -9.56 11.76 14.54
CA ILE A 311 -10.19 13.08 14.78
C ILE A 311 -11.10 13.10 16.02
N ASN A 312 -11.52 11.93 16.53
CA ASN A 312 -12.33 11.83 17.74
C ASN A 312 -11.46 11.79 19.01
N GLU A 313 -10.26 11.25 18.91
CA GLU A 313 -9.34 11.06 20.04
C GLU A 313 -8.32 12.20 20.18
N HIS A 314 -8.03 12.92 19.09
CA HIS A 314 -6.97 13.92 19.06
C HIS A 314 -7.47 15.33 18.70
N ASN A 315 -6.94 16.33 19.39
CA ASN A 315 -7.18 17.74 19.13
C ASN A 315 -5.97 18.37 18.40
N LEU A 316 -6.24 19.29 17.47
CA LEU A 316 -5.23 20.00 16.68
C LEU A 316 -4.63 21.22 17.40
N GLY A 317 -5.22 21.66 18.51
CA GLY A 317 -4.80 22.85 19.25
C GLY A 317 -5.20 24.19 18.59
N ILE A 318 -5.95 24.15 17.48
CA ILE A 318 -6.43 25.33 16.75
C ILE A 318 -7.88 25.19 16.30
N ALA A 319 -8.55 26.32 16.10
CA ALA A 319 -9.90 26.36 15.57
C ALA A 319 -9.89 26.30 14.03
N VAL A 320 -10.45 25.23 13.48
CA VAL A 320 -10.62 25.01 12.02
C VAL A 320 -12.04 24.47 11.75
N PRO A 321 -13.09 25.30 11.96
CA PRO A 321 -14.47 24.83 12.06
C PRO A 321 -15.04 24.22 10.78
N GLU A 322 -14.77 24.79 9.60
CA GLU A 322 -15.26 24.22 8.33
C GLU A 322 -14.48 22.95 8.00
N PHE A 323 -13.18 22.92 8.29
CA PHE A 323 -12.38 21.72 8.10
C PHE A 323 -12.86 20.58 9.00
N ASN A 324 -13.11 20.83 10.29
CA ASN A 324 -13.68 19.83 11.20
C ASN A 324 -15.01 19.28 10.69
N LYS A 325 -15.91 20.16 10.23
CA LYS A 325 -17.17 19.75 9.62
C LYS A 325 -16.96 18.87 8.38
N VAL A 326 -16.03 19.24 7.49
CA VAL A 326 -15.67 18.46 6.30
C VAL A 326 -15.12 17.08 6.68
N LEU A 327 -14.23 17.00 7.68
CA LEU A 327 -13.69 15.73 8.17
C LEU A 327 -14.79 14.82 8.71
N GLN A 328 -15.71 15.36 9.51
CA GLN A 328 -16.86 14.62 10.03
C GLN A 328 -17.78 14.09 8.92
N VAL A 329 -18.00 14.86 7.85
CA VAL A 329 -18.73 14.38 6.66
C VAL A 329 -17.99 13.23 5.99
N CYS A 330 -16.67 13.36 5.77
CA CYS A 330 -15.85 12.33 5.14
C CYS A 330 -15.88 10.99 5.87
N VAL A 331 -15.92 11.01 7.21
CA VAL A 331 -15.87 9.80 8.03
C VAL A 331 -17.24 9.30 8.51
N SER A 332 -18.33 9.87 7.99
CA SER A 332 -19.68 9.38 8.26
C SER A 332 -19.87 7.94 7.76
N ASP A 333 -20.77 7.19 8.41
CA ASP A 333 -21.09 5.81 8.01
C ASP A 333 -21.57 5.77 6.55
N GLU A 334 -22.35 6.77 6.11
CA GLU A 334 -22.78 6.90 4.71
C GLU A 334 -21.60 6.88 3.72
N ILE A 335 -20.51 7.61 4.01
CA ILE A 335 -19.35 7.67 3.13
C ILE A 335 -18.50 6.42 3.25
N ILE A 336 -18.31 5.88 4.46
CA ILE A 336 -17.55 4.65 4.67
C ILE A 336 -18.23 3.48 3.95
N ASP A 337 -19.55 3.33 4.08
CA ASP A 337 -20.35 2.27 3.47
C ASP A 337 -20.34 2.37 1.95
N ARG A 338 -20.35 3.59 1.40
CA ARG A 338 -20.23 3.84 -0.04
C ARG A 338 -18.96 3.21 -0.65
N PHE A 339 -17.86 3.14 0.11
CA PHE A 339 -16.61 2.56 -0.35
C PHE A 339 -16.36 1.15 0.17
N THR A 340 -17.19 0.66 1.09
CA THR A 340 -17.03 -0.67 1.68
C THR A 340 -17.55 -1.72 0.70
N PRO A 341 -16.70 -2.64 0.22
CA PRO A 341 -17.17 -3.74 -0.62
C PRO A 341 -18.16 -4.58 0.18
N LEU A 342 -19.36 -4.77 -0.36
CA LEU A 342 -20.35 -5.63 0.27
C LEU A 342 -19.84 -7.07 0.26
N CYS A 343 -19.71 -7.67 1.44
CA CYS A 343 -19.31 -9.06 1.61
C CYS A 343 -20.30 -9.75 2.55
N ALA A 344 -20.56 -11.03 2.31
CA ALA A 344 -21.22 -11.91 3.24
C ALA A 344 -20.31 -12.20 4.44
N ASP A 345 -20.94 -12.37 5.59
CA ASP A 345 -20.36 -12.82 6.85
C ASP A 345 -20.99 -14.17 7.28
N GLU A 346 -20.68 -14.63 8.49
CA GLU A 346 -21.17 -15.93 9.00
C GLU A 346 -22.70 -15.97 9.15
N GLU A 347 -23.29 -14.82 9.51
CA GLU A 347 -24.73 -14.61 9.72
C GLU A 347 -25.50 -14.44 8.41
N THR A 348 -24.82 -14.12 7.31
CA THR A 348 -25.46 -13.96 6.00
C THR A 348 -26.11 -15.29 5.57
N PRO A 349 -27.45 -15.33 5.39
CA PRO A 349 -28.16 -16.57 5.09
C PRO A 349 -28.03 -16.99 3.62
N LEU A 350 -27.62 -16.07 2.74
CA LEU A 350 -27.58 -16.29 1.30
C LEU A 350 -26.65 -17.44 0.89
N VAL A 351 -27.24 -18.45 0.27
CA VAL A 351 -26.55 -19.53 -0.44
C VAL A 351 -26.80 -19.38 -1.94
N VAL A 352 -25.73 -19.21 -2.73
CA VAL A 352 -25.81 -19.15 -4.19
C VAL A 352 -25.51 -20.52 -4.78
N ARG A 353 -26.51 -21.13 -5.41
CA ARG A 353 -26.36 -22.40 -6.13
C ARG A 353 -25.99 -22.15 -7.57
N VAL A 354 -24.78 -22.55 -7.95
CA VAL A 354 -24.28 -22.43 -9.32
C VAL A 354 -24.29 -23.80 -9.98
N GLN A 355 -24.90 -23.91 -11.16
CA GLN A 355 -25.10 -25.20 -11.83
C GLN A 355 -24.65 -25.17 -13.28
N SER A 356 -24.17 -26.30 -13.79
CA SER A 356 -24.00 -26.52 -15.23
C SER A 356 -24.82 -27.70 -15.71
N PHE A 357 -25.50 -27.58 -16.85
CA PHE A 357 -26.40 -28.63 -17.35
C PHE A 357 -26.38 -28.80 -18.87
N SER A 358 -26.95 -29.91 -19.35
CA SER A 358 -27.23 -30.13 -20.77
C SER A 358 -28.65 -29.68 -21.12
N PHE A 359 -28.79 -28.83 -22.13
CA PHE A 359 -30.12 -28.52 -22.69
C PHE A 359 -30.85 -29.75 -23.25
N LYS A 360 -30.15 -30.86 -23.54
CA LYS A 360 -30.78 -32.13 -23.92
C LYS A 360 -31.50 -32.82 -22.75
N LYS A 361 -31.11 -32.49 -21.52
CA LYS A 361 -31.68 -33.05 -20.28
C LYS A 361 -32.68 -32.12 -19.59
N GLY A 362 -32.79 -30.88 -20.08
CA GLY A 362 -33.68 -29.86 -19.52
C GLY A 362 -32.97 -28.94 -18.53
N ILE A 363 -33.64 -27.85 -18.16
CA ILE A 363 -33.17 -26.91 -17.14
C ILE A 363 -33.32 -27.58 -15.76
N PRO A 364 -32.32 -27.51 -14.86
CA PRO A 364 -32.41 -28.07 -13.52
C PRO A 364 -33.61 -27.53 -12.74
N ALA A 365 -34.27 -28.38 -11.96
CA ALA A 365 -35.35 -27.96 -11.07
C ALA A 365 -34.80 -27.13 -9.91
N ASP A 366 -35.56 -26.10 -9.50
CA ASP A 366 -35.23 -25.28 -8.34
C ASP A 366 -35.89 -25.84 -7.07
N PRO A 367 -35.11 -26.33 -6.10
CA PRO A 367 -35.65 -26.90 -4.87
C PRO A 367 -36.01 -25.84 -3.83
N SER A 368 -35.70 -24.56 -4.05
CA SER A 368 -36.04 -23.48 -3.11
C SER A 368 -37.52 -23.10 -3.14
N GLY A 369 -38.26 -23.51 -4.18
CA GLY A 369 -39.67 -23.16 -4.37
C GLY A 369 -39.91 -21.74 -4.91
N ASN A 370 -38.84 -20.97 -5.18
CA ASN A 370 -38.93 -19.58 -5.65
C ASN A 370 -39.06 -19.45 -7.18
N GLY A 371 -39.28 -20.56 -7.89
CA GLY A 371 -39.57 -20.56 -9.32
C GLY A 371 -38.33 -20.47 -10.22
N GLY A 372 -37.13 -20.72 -9.68
CA GLY A 372 -35.89 -20.74 -10.44
C GLY A 372 -34.93 -19.61 -10.09
N GLY A 373 -33.98 -19.40 -10.99
CA GLY A 373 -33.04 -18.29 -10.95
C GLY A 373 -32.53 -18.01 -12.35
N TYR A 374 -31.32 -17.45 -12.46
CA TYR A 374 -30.76 -17.14 -13.76
C TYR A 374 -30.46 -18.42 -14.56
N VAL A 375 -30.80 -18.41 -15.85
CA VAL A 375 -30.41 -19.46 -16.80
C VAL A 375 -29.72 -18.82 -17.99
N PHE A 376 -28.43 -19.11 -18.14
CA PHE A 376 -27.58 -18.55 -19.18
C PHE A 376 -27.26 -19.60 -20.25
N ASP A 377 -27.58 -19.29 -21.51
CA ASP A 377 -27.34 -20.19 -22.64
C ASP A 377 -25.94 -19.96 -23.24
N CYS A 378 -25.03 -20.90 -23.01
CA CYS A 378 -23.68 -20.86 -23.55
C CYS A 378 -23.57 -21.41 -24.98
N ARG A 379 -24.67 -21.82 -25.63
CA ARG A 379 -24.61 -22.48 -26.96
C ARG A 379 -24.12 -21.57 -28.08
N GLY A 380 -24.20 -20.25 -27.90
CA GLY A 380 -23.69 -19.24 -28.84
C GLY A 380 -22.16 -19.15 -28.89
N ILE A 381 -21.44 -19.62 -27.86
CA ILE A 381 -19.98 -19.66 -27.85
C ILE A 381 -19.48 -20.84 -28.70
N LEU A 382 -18.36 -20.68 -29.43
CA LEU A 382 -17.79 -21.76 -30.24
C LEU A 382 -17.62 -23.05 -29.41
N ASN A 383 -18.06 -24.17 -29.99
CA ASN A 383 -18.19 -25.44 -29.27
C ASN A 383 -16.88 -26.26 -29.31
N PRO A 384 -16.16 -26.43 -28.19
CA PRO A 384 -14.90 -27.19 -28.18
C PRO A 384 -15.10 -28.64 -28.62
N GLY A 385 -16.25 -29.26 -28.31
CA GLY A 385 -16.55 -30.64 -28.68
C GLY A 385 -16.68 -30.93 -30.19
N ARG A 386 -16.53 -29.92 -31.06
CA ARG A 386 -16.37 -30.13 -32.52
C ARG A 386 -14.94 -30.49 -32.92
N LEU A 387 -13.96 -30.28 -32.03
CA LEU A 387 -12.55 -30.60 -32.24
C LEU A 387 -12.24 -31.93 -31.55
N GLU A 388 -11.66 -32.89 -32.28
CA GLU A 388 -11.37 -34.24 -31.76
C GLU A 388 -10.61 -34.21 -30.43
N GLN A 389 -9.58 -33.36 -30.34
CA GLN A 389 -8.72 -33.24 -29.16
C GLN A 389 -9.46 -32.84 -27.86
N PHE A 390 -10.65 -32.23 -27.95
CA PHE A 390 -11.41 -31.76 -26.78
C PHE A 390 -12.62 -32.64 -26.45
N LYS A 391 -12.94 -33.67 -27.26
CA LYS A 391 -14.16 -34.48 -27.05
C LYS A 391 -14.18 -35.23 -25.71
N THR A 392 -13.02 -35.69 -25.25
CA THR A 392 -12.86 -36.40 -23.97
C THR A 392 -12.54 -35.47 -22.79
N GLN A 393 -12.34 -34.18 -23.05
CA GLN A 393 -12.05 -33.17 -22.04
C GLN A 393 -13.33 -32.49 -21.53
N THR A 394 -13.25 -31.73 -20.46
CA THR A 394 -14.33 -30.95 -19.84
C THR A 394 -13.94 -29.48 -19.72
N GLY A 395 -14.87 -28.63 -19.30
CA GLY A 395 -14.59 -27.22 -19.01
C GLY A 395 -13.54 -26.97 -17.92
N ARG A 396 -13.12 -28.02 -17.19
CA ARG A 396 -12.10 -27.94 -16.15
C ARG A 396 -10.69 -28.20 -16.66
N ASP A 397 -10.55 -28.82 -17.83
CA ASP A 397 -9.26 -29.19 -18.39
C ASP A 397 -8.59 -27.99 -19.06
N LYS A 398 -7.27 -27.88 -18.90
CA LYS A 398 -6.47 -26.75 -19.38
C LYS A 398 -6.68 -26.48 -20.87
N GLY A 399 -6.67 -27.52 -21.71
CA GLY A 399 -6.84 -27.36 -23.16
C GLY A 399 -8.19 -26.72 -23.54
N VAL A 400 -9.26 -27.06 -22.83
CA VAL A 400 -10.59 -26.47 -23.04
C VAL A 400 -10.67 -25.06 -22.48
N LYS A 401 -10.08 -24.80 -21.30
CA LYS A 401 -9.98 -23.46 -20.71
C LYS A 401 -9.26 -22.50 -21.66
N ASP A 402 -8.06 -22.86 -22.09
CA ASP A 402 -7.23 -22.06 -23.00
C ASP A 402 -7.99 -21.79 -24.30
N PHE A 403 -8.67 -22.79 -24.86
CA PHE A 403 -9.50 -22.60 -26.06
C PHE A 403 -10.65 -21.60 -25.82
N LEU A 404 -11.40 -21.74 -24.72
CA LEU A 404 -12.52 -20.86 -24.41
C LEU A 404 -12.06 -19.42 -24.16
N GLU A 405 -10.95 -19.23 -23.44
CA GLU A 405 -10.41 -17.92 -23.08
C GLU A 405 -9.76 -17.21 -24.26
N GLN A 406 -9.01 -17.93 -25.10
CA GLN A 406 -8.16 -17.32 -26.13
C GLN A 406 -8.79 -17.33 -27.53
N GLN A 407 -9.68 -18.29 -27.82
CA GLN A 407 -10.22 -18.51 -29.17
C GLN A 407 -11.73 -18.26 -29.24
N THR A 408 -12.36 -17.81 -28.16
CA THR A 408 -13.81 -17.54 -28.15
C THR A 408 -14.14 -16.26 -27.36
N ARG A 409 -15.41 -15.85 -27.41
CA ARG A 409 -15.94 -14.70 -26.64
C ARG A 409 -16.46 -15.10 -25.25
N MET A 410 -15.96 -16.18 -24.67
CA MET A 410 -16.43 -16.68 -23.37
C MET A 410 -16.19 -15.65 -22.25
N SER A 411 -15.02 -15.01 -22.22
CA SER A 411 -14.69 -14.01 -21.20
C SER A 411 -15.61 -12.78 -21.27
N GLU A 412 -15.89 -12.27 -22.47
CA GLU A 412 -16.85 -11.17 -22.68
C GLU A 412 -18.27 -11.54 -22.23
N PHE A 413 -18.70 -12.76 -22.55
CA PHE A 413 -19.99 -13.28 -22.11
C PHE A 413 -20.07 -13.36 -20.58
N LEU A 414 -19.05 -13.95 -19.94
CA LEU A 414 -19.01 -14.11 -18.49
C LEU A 414 -18.96 -12.79 -17.75
N ASN A 415 -18.24 -11.78 -18.24
CA ASN A 415 -18.21 -10.46 -17.60
C ASN A 415 -19.62 -9.83 -17.57
N SER A 416 -20.35 -9.87 -18.69
CA SER A 416 -21.75 -9.39 -18.73
C SER A 416 -22.66 -10.17 -17.77
N VAL A 417 -22.45 -11.48 -17.66
CA VAL A 417 -23.19 -12.35 -16.73
C VAL A 417 -22.86 -12.01 -15.28
N PHE A 418 -21.58 -11.79 -14.95
CA PHE A 418 -21.15 -11.36 -13.62
C PHE A 418 -21.83 -10.05 -13.24
N ASP A 419 -21.82 -9.05 -14.11
CA ASP A 419 -22.46 -7.75 -13.83
C ASP A 419 -23.96 -7.89 -13.50
N ILE A 420 -24.68 -8.76 -14.22
CA ILE A 420 -26.12 -9.01 -13.97
C ILE A 420 -26.33 -9.73 -12.63
N VAL A 421 -25.53 -10.76 -12.34
CA VAL A 421 -25.68 -11.56 -11.11
C VAL A 421 -25.24 -10.78 -9.88
N ASP A 422 -24.20 -9.95 -10.00
CA ASP A 422 -23.65 -9.13 -8.93
C ASP A 422 -24.70 -8.19 -8.34
N ILE A 423 -25.51 -7.55 -9.18
CA ILE A 423 -26.63 -6.69 -8.74
C ILE A 423 -27.58 -7.47 -7.81
N SER A 424 -27.96 -8.68 -8.21
CA SER A 424 -28.85 -9.53 -7.41
C SER A 424 -28.19 -10.00 -6.13
N VAL A 425 -26.93 -10.43 -6.17
CA VAL A 425 -26.22 -10.88 -4.96
C VAL A 425 -26.09 -9.72 -3.96
N GLU A 426 -25.80 -8.51 -4.43
CA GLU A 426 -25.71 -7.33 -3.57
C GLU A 426 -27.04 -7.04 -2.85
N ASP A 427 -28.14 -6.99 -3.60
CA ASP A 427 -29.46 -6.75 -3.01
C ASP A 427 -29.92 -7.92 -2.13
N TYR A 428 -29.53 -9.16 -2.46
CA TYR A 428 -29.92 -10.34 -1.70
C TYR A 428 -29.23 -10.37 -0.34
N ILE A 429 -27.95 -10.02 -0.28
CA ILE A 429 -27.23 -9.84 1.00
C ILE A 429 -27.90 -8.76 1.83
N ARG A 430 -28.14 -7.56 1.25
CA ARG A 430 -28.74 -6.43 1.99
C ARG A 430 -30.14 -6.72 2.54
N ARG A 431 -30.91 -7.53 1.84
CA ARG A 431 -32.31 -7.86 2.20
C ARG A 431 -32.44 -9.17 2.97
N GLY A 432 -31.34 -9.89 3.23
CA GLY A 432 -31.35 -11.14 3.99
C GLY A 432 -32.03 -12.31 3.27
N PHE A 433 -31.92 -12.39 1.93
CA PHE A 433 -32.45 -13.54 1.19
C PHE A 433 -31.58 -14.78 1.39
N GLU A 434 -32.21 -15.95 1.40
CA GLU A 434 -31.55 -17.22 1.73
C GLU A 434 -31.00 -17.96 0.52
N SER A 435 -31.54 -17.74 -0.69
CA SER A 435 -31.16 -18.56 -1.85
C SER A 435 -31.18 -17.80 -3.17
N LEU A 436 -30.18 -18.04 -4.02
CA LEU A 436 -30.15 -17.64 -5.42
C LEU A 436 -29.63 -18.80 -6.28
N THR A 437 -30.27 -19.08 -7.42
CA THR A 437 -29.79 -20.10 -8.37
C THR A 437 -29.25 -19.44 -9.65
N VAL A 438 -28.09 -19.91 -10.12
CA VAL A 438 -27.46 -19.48 -11.38
C VAL A 438 -27.04 -20.70 -12.18
N SER A 439 -27.74 -20.95 -13.29
CA SER A 439 -27.54 -22.13 -14.14
C SER A 439 -26.96 -21.78 -15.50
N PHE A 440 -25.94 -22.53 -15.93
CA PHE A 440 -25.33 -22.42 -17.24
C PHE A 440 -25.64 -23.65 -18.09
N GLY A 441 -26.26 -23.44 -19.25
CA GLY A 441 -26.63 -24.51 -20.17
C GLY A 441 -25.72 -24.57 -21.39
N CYS A 442 -25.30 -25.77 -21.80
CA CYS A 442 -24.79 -25.97 -23.16
C CYS A 442 -25.35 -27.27 -23.76
N THR A 443 -25.02 -27.57 -25.02
CA THR A 443 -25.62 -28.72 -25.71
C THR A 443 -25.37 -30.05 -24.99
N GLY A 444 -24.15 -30.28 -24.50
CA GLY A 444 -23.75 -31.55 -23.87
C GLY A 444 -23.50 -31.46 -22.36
N GLY A 445 -23.59 -30.27 -21.76
CA GLY A 445 -23.30 -30.06 -20.33
C GLY A 445 -21.85 -30.32 -19.89
N GLN A 446 -20.88 -30.35 -20.82
CA GLN A 446 -19.52 -30.86 -20.55
C GLN A 446 -18.42 -29.78 -20.59
N HIS A 447 -18.47 -28.84 -21.54
CA HIS A 447 -17.39 -27.86 -21.77
C HIS A 447 -17.77 -26.45 -21.32
N ARG A 448 -18.52 -25.74 -22.17
CA ARG A 448 -18.85 -24.31 -22.02
C ARG A 448 -19.59 -24.02 -20.72
N SER A 449 -20.62 -24.82 -20.41
CA SER A 449 -21.42 -24.66 -19.20
C SER A 449 -20.64 -24.97 -17.92
N VAL A 450 -19.76 -25.98 -17.95
CA VAL A 450 -18.92 -26.36 -16.81
C VAL A 450 -17.94 -25.23 -16.50
N TYR A 451 -17.21 -24.76 -17.52
CA TYR A 451 -16.27 -23.64 -17.40
C TYR A 451 -16.96 -22.37 -16.88
N ALA A 452 -18.14 -22.05 -17.41
CA ALA A 452 -18.92 -20.89 -16.97
C ALA A 452 -19.37 -20.99 -15.50
N ALA A 453 -19.87 -22.15 -15.09
CA ALA A 453 -20.29 -22.41 -13.71
C ALA A 453 -19.11 -22.32 -12.71
N ASP A 454 -17.95 -22.93 -13.02
CA ASP A 454 -16.74 -22.78 -12.21
C ASP A 454 -16.29 -21.31 -12.10
N SER A 455 -16.37 -20.57 -13.21
CA SER A 455 -15.96 -19.17 -13.27
C SER A 455 -16.87 -18.28 -12.42
N MET A 456 -18.19 -18.48 -12.49
CA MET A 456 -19.17 -17.79 -11.63
C MET A 456 -18.96 -18.13 -10.16
N ALA A 457 -18.78 -19.41 -9.83
CA ALA A 457 -18.54 -19.81 -8.44
C ALA A 457 -17.27 -19.16 -7.86
N ARG A 458 -16.19 -19.08 -8.65
CA ARG A 458 -14.95 -18.41 -8.25
C ARG A 458 -15.16 -16.90 -8.07
N HIS A 459 -15.85 -16.26 -9.02
CA HIS A 459 -16.18 -14.83 -8.96
C HIS A 459 -16.94 -14.47 -7.68
N LEU A 460 -18.03 -15.19 -7.39
CA LEU A 460 -18.87 -14.92 -6.21
C LEU A 460 -18.14 -15.16 -4.88
N ARG A 461 -17.34 -16.23 -4.78
CA ARG A 461 -16.52 -16.50 -3.59
C ARG A 461 -15.48 -15.40 -3.35
N ASN A 462 -14.84 -14.92 -4.42
CA ASN A 462 -13.79 -13.90 -4.31
C ASN A 462 -14.35 -12.51 -4.03
N LYS A 463 -15.43 -12.11 -4.73
CA LYS A 463 -15.99 -10.76 -4.64
C LYS A 463 -16.86 -10.57 -3.39
N PHE A 464 -17.77 -11.50 -3.14
CA PHE A 464 -18.79 -11.34 -2.08
C PHE A 464 -18.59 -12.28 -0.89
N LYS A 465 -17.71 -13.27 -0.97
CA LYS A 465 -17.51 -14.30 0.07
C LYS A 465 -18.79 -15.07 0.46
N VAL A 466 -19.80 -15.06 -0.41
CA VAL A 466 -21.07 -15.79 -0.20
C VAL A 466 -20.83 -17.30 -0.22
N LYS A 467 -21.68 -18.05 0.49
CA LYS A 467 -21.70 -19.51 0.42
C LYS A 467 -22.13 -19.92 -1.00
N VAL A 468 -21.29 -20.71 -1.68
CA VAL A 468 -21.56 -21.17 -3.05
C VAL A 468 -21.59 -22.68 -3.14
N GLU A 469 -22.75 -23.22 -3.52
CA GLU A 469 -22.95 -24.62 -3.88
C GLU A 469 -22.77 -24.79 -5.38
N LEU A 470 -21.71 -25.47 -5.80
CA LEU A 470 -21.43 -25.71 -7.21
C LEU A 470 -21.78 -27.14 -7.60
N ASN A 471 -22.63 -27.33 -8.60
CA ASN A 471 -23.03 -28.63 -9.12
C ASN A 471 -22.85 -28.72 -10.64
N HIS A 472 -22.23 -29.80 -11.12
CA HIS A 472 -22.14 -30.11 -12.54
C HIS A 472 -23.00 -31.34 -12.89
N VAL A 473 -24.27 -31.12 -13.24
CA VAL A 473 -25.31 -32.15 -13.39
C VAL A 473 -24.84 -33.36 -14.22
N GLU A 474 -24.25 -33.12 -15.39
CA GLU A 474 -23.81 -34.20 -16.28
C GLU A 474 -22.51 -34.87 -15.83
N GLN A 475 -21.63 -34.17 -15.11
CA GLN A 475 -20.39 -34.74 -14.58
C GLN A 475 -20.67 -35.62 -13.36
N GLU A 476 -21.53 -35.14 -12.46
CA GLU A 476 -21.97 -35.86 -11.27
C GLU A 476 -22.71 -37.15 -11.65
N ALA A 477 -23.64 -37.07 -12.61
CA ALA A 477 -24.35 -38.25 -13.12
C ALA A 477 -23.41 -39.30 -13.75
N LYS A 478 -22.21 -38.91 -14.19
CA LYS A 478 -21.19 -39.78 -14.79
C LYS A 478 -20.06 -40.16 -13.83
N ASN A 479 -20.11 -39.74 -12.57
CA ASN A 479 -19.01 -39.88 -11.61
C ASN A 479 -17.66 -39.43 -12.19
N TRP A 480 -17.65 -38.31 -12.91
CA TRP A 480 -16.46 -37.83 -13.62
C TRP A 480 -15.37 -37.40 -12.62
N VAL A 481 -14.18 -37.99 -12.73
CA VAL A 481 -13.00 -37.62 -11.93
C VAL A 481 -12.20 -36.59 -12.73
N ASN A 482 -12.03 -35.38 -12.18
CA ASN A 482 -11.17 -34.35 -12.77
C ASN A 482 -9.74 -34.55 -12.25
N GLU A 483 -8.80 -34.89 -13.13
CA GLU A 483 -7.38 -34.98 -12.79
C GLU A 483 -6.77 -33.57 -12.73
N GLY A 484 -6.78 -32.95 -11.55
CA GLY A 484 -6.16 -31.64 -11.31
C GLY A 484 -6.89 -30.86 -10.23
N LYS A 485 -6.38 -30.94 -8.99
CA LYS A 485 -6.67 -29.99 -7.92
C LYS A 485 -5.56 -28.94 -7.86
#